data_AF-A0A6P4J4M1-F1
#
_entry.id   AF-A0A6P4J4M1-F1
#
_cell.length_a   1.000
_cell.length_b   1.000
_cell.length_c   1.000
_cell.angle_alpha   90.00
_cell.angle_beta   90.00
_cell.angle_gamma   90.00
#
_symmetry.space_group_name_H-M   'P 1'
#
loop_
_entity.id
_entity.type
_entity.pdbx_description
1 polymer ?
#
loop_
_entity_poly.entity_id
_entity_poly.type
_entity_poly.pdbx_seq_one_letter_code
_entity_poly.pdbx_strand_id
1 'polypeptide(L)'
;MVINIFINSKHLITCADDSDYDELCSRIEKHTNLQSEDYYLISNGKLLKDKLLTHGNVHCILRQVGGKGGFGSMLRAIGAQIEKTTNREACRDLSGRRLRDINEEKRVRAWLDKQGEREREAEERKKRKIEKLLAVPKHDFKDDEYEEARANLTEKVNDAFEEGLKNAEEISKEKQAAQDEPSTSGGTKRKSPTEDKAKAKKKKKGALWIGDDISGSDSDTDDSEEESKKKAIKN
;
A
#
# COMPACT_ATOMS: atom_id res chain seq x y z
N MET A 1 50.08 19.89 57.33
CA MET A 1 49.50 19.87 55.97
C MET A 1 48.30 18.94 56.04
N VAL A 2 47.15 19.26 55.41
CA VAL A 2 45.89 18.58 55.77
C VAL A 2 45.57 17.41 54.83
N ILE A 3 45.15 16.29 55.41
CA ILE A 3 44.65 15.10 54.72
C ILE A 3 43.15 14.96 55.01
N ASN A 4 42.32 14.94 53.97
CA ASN A 4 40.88 14.75 54.11
C ASN A 4 40.48 13.35 53.68
N ILE A 5 39.80 12.61 54.55
CA ILE A 5 39.30 11.26 54.26
C ILE A 5 37.83 11.34 53.88
N PHE A 6 37.46 10.72 52.77
CA PHE A 6 36.08 10.69 52.26
C PHE A 6 35.57 9.25 52.13
N ILE A 7 34.31 9.00 52.50
CA ILE A 7 33.59 7.75 52.22
C ILE A 7 32.36 8.08 51.36
N ASN A 8 32.21 7.44 50.20
CA ASN A 8 31.07 7.67 49.27
C ASN A 8 30.78 9.17 49.04
N SER A 9 31.83 9.96 48.83
CA SER A 9 31.79 11.42 48.62
C SER A 9 31.39 12.27 49.84
N LYS A 10 31.21 11.66 51.02
CA LYS A 10 31.02 12.37 52.28
C LYS A 10 32.35 12.51 53.01
N HIS A 11 32.62 13.68 53.55
CA HIS A 11 33.79 13.92 54.39
C HIS A 11 33.67 13.15 55.71
N LEU A 12 34.71 12.40 56.06
CA LEU A 12 34.78 11.58 57.27
C LEU A 12 35.65 12.24 58.33
N ILE A 13 36.94 12.41 58.04
CA ILE A 13 37.96 12.86 59.02
C ILE A 13 38.95 13.78 58.32
N THR A 14 39.34 14.84 59.02
CA THR A 14 40.45 15.72 58.64
C THR A 14 41.65 15.42 59.54
N CYS A 15 42.77 14.99 58.96
CA CYS A 15 44.04 14.79 59.67
C CYS A 15 44.98 15.97 59.35
N ALA A 16 45.60 16.56 60.37
CA ALA A 16 46.51 17.71 60.20
C ALA A 16 47.99 17.30 60.03
N ASP A 17 48.29 16.01 60.23
CA ASP A 17 49.63 15.45 60.33
C ASP A 17 49.96 14.54 59.15
N ASP A 18 51.25 14.45 58.82
CA ASP A 18 51.79 13.46 57.89
C ASP A 18 51.52 12.07 58.47
N SER A 19 50.65 11.30 57.82
CA SER A 19 50.16 10.04 58.37
C SER A 19 50.56 8.87 57.47
N ASP A 20 51.04 7.81 58.11
CA ASP A 20 51.28 6.53 57.45
C ASP A 20 49.97 5.77 57.21
N TYR A 21 50.03 4.79 56.31
CA TYR A 21 48.87 3.98 55.92
C TYR A 21 48.20 3.31 57.13
N ASP A 22 48.98 2.77 58.06
CA ASP A 22 48.48 2.07 59.25
C ASP A 22 47.78 3.02 60.24
N GLU A 23 48.27 4.25 60.36
CA GLU A 23 47.62 5.28 61.18
C GLU A 23 46.29 5.72 60.60
N LEU A 24 46.22 5.87 59.27
CA LEU A 24 44.99 6.17 58.56
C LEU A 24 43.97 5.04 58.74
N CYS A 25 44.40 3.78 58.61
CA CYS A 25 43.54 2.62 58.84
C CYS A 25 43.01 2.59 60.28
N SER A 26 43.89 2.81 61.27
CA SER A 26 43.52 2.85 62.70
C SER A 26 42.52 3.97 63.02
N ARG A 27 42.67 5.15 62.40
CA ARG A 27 41.73 6.27 62.58
C ARG A 27 40.37 5.99 61.94
N ILE A 28 40.37 5.36 60.77
CA ILE A 28 39.13 4.95 60.09
C ILE A 28 38.41 3.89 60.94
N GLU A 29 39.12 2.86 61.41
CA GLU A 29 38.55 1.81 62.25
C GLU A 29 37.90 2.37 63.52
N LYS A 30 38.57 3.31 64.22
CA LYS A 30 38.00 3.98 65.41
C LYS A 30 36.70 4.74 65.13
N HIS A 31 36.53 5.28 63.93
CA HIS A 31 35.38 6.13 63.58
C HIS A 31 34.25 5.35 62.90
N THR A 32 34.53 4.25 62.22
CA THR A 32 33.55 3.52 61.41
C THR A 32 33.41 2.05 61.80
N ASN A 33 34.25 1.53 62.70
CA ASN A 33 34.35 0.11 63.07
C ASN A 33 34.57 -0.83 61.87
N LEU A 34 35.11 -0.32 60.75
CA LEU A 34 35.42 -1.14 59.58
C LEU A 34 36.81 -1.77 59.70
N GLN A 35 36.88 -3.05 59.36
CA GLN A 35 38.14 -3.79 59.28
C GLN A 35 38.88 -3.45 57.99
N SER A 36 40.21 -3.59 58.00
CA SER A 36 41.08 -3.25 56.87
C SER A 36 40.78 -4.08 55.61
N GLU A 37 40.17 -5.26 55.78
CA GLU A 37 39.76 -6.17 54.71
C GLU A 37 38.48 -5.71 53.98
N ASP A 38 37.70 -4.82 54.58
CA ASP A 38 36.41 -4.36 54.05
C ASP A 38 36.53 -3.12 53.17
N TYR A 39 37.68 -2.46 53.14
CA TYR A 39 37.88 -1.24 52.34
C TYR A 39 39.27 -1.17 51.72
N TYR A 40 39.45 -0.16 50.88
CA TYR A 40 40.76 0.23 50.38
C TYR A 40 40.80 1.74 50.16
N LEU A 41 41.99 2.30 50.27
CA LEU A 41 42.22 3.75 50.18
C LEU A 41 42.75 4.12 48.79
N ILE A 42 42.15 5.14 48.18
CA ILE A 42 42.62 5.75 46.94
C ILE A 42 43.04 7.19 47.22
N SER A 43 44.22 7.58 46.74
CA SER A 43 44.65 8.98 46.66
C SER A 43 44.98 9.31 45.20
N ASN A 44 44.41 10.40 44.68
CA ASN A 44 44.60 10.85 43.29
C ASN A 44 44.44 9.73 42.23
N GLY A 45 43.46 8.84 42.42
CA GLY A 45 43.17 7.74 41.50
C GLY A 45 44.12 6.52 41.60
N LYS A 46 45.09 6.53 42.54
CA LYS A 46 46.01 5.40 42.77
C LYS A 46 45.73 4.73 44.13
N LEU A 47 45.90 3.41 44.17
CA LEU A 47 45.79 2.63 45.41
C LEU A 47 46.91 3.04 46.37
N LEU A 48 46.53 3.44 47.58
CA LEU A 48 47.46 3.71 48.67
C LEU A 48 47.84 2.38 49.32
N LYS A 49 49.15 2.16 49.51
CA LYS A 49 49.66 0.95 50.17
C LYS A 49 50.58 1.29 51.33
N ASP A 50 51.62 2.08 51.06
CA ASP A 50 52.73 2.27 52.03
C ASP A 50 53.45 3.61 51.81
N LYS A 51 52.70 4.62 51.32
CA LYS A 51 53.26 5.94 51.04
C LYS A 51 52.86 6.88 52.15
N LEU A 52 53.85 7.54 52.75
CA LEU A 52 53.62 8.69 53.61
C LEU A 52 52.86 9.75 52.82
N LEU A 53 51.67 10.10 53.29
CA LEU A 53 50.87 11.16 52.70
C LEU A 53 51.12 12.45 53.47
N THR A 54 51.70 13.43 52.80
CA THR A 54 51.95 14.76 53.38
C THR A 54 50.72 15.68 53.22
N HIS A 55 49.92 15.51 52.16
CA HIS A 55 48.70 16.29 51.93
C HIS A 55 47.79 15.64 50.88
N GLY A 56 46.49 15.89 50.98
CA GLY A 56 45.54 15.58 49.90
C GLY A 56 44.26 14.88 50.33
N ASN A 57 43.42 14.57 49.35
CA ASN A 57 42.14 13.90 49.56
C ASN A 57 42.29 12.39 49.38
N VAL A 58 41.92 11.63 50.40
CA VAL A 58 41.92 10.17 50.42
C VAL A 58 40.48 9.69 50.37
N HIS A 59 40.17 8.82 49.42
CA HIS A 59 38.87 8.19 49.29
C HIS A 59 38.94 6.77 49.84
N CYS A 60 38.18 6.51 50.89
CA CYS A 60 37.93 5.18 51.42
C CYS A 60 36.76 4.54 50.66
N ILE A 61 37.06 3.44 49.96
CA ILE A 61 36.10 2.72 49.12
C ILE A 61 35.86 1.35 49.73
N LEU A 62 34.59 1.05 49.98
CA LEU A 62 34.16 -0.23 50.51
C LEU A 62 34.29 -1.33 49.45
N ARG A 63 34.85 -2.46 49.85
CA ARG A 63 34.93 -3.68 49.06
C ARG A 63 33.55 -4.32 49.06
N GLN A 64 32.96 -4.41 47.89
CA GLN A 64 31.70 -5.12 47.71
C GLN A 64 32.00 -6.57 47.36
N VAL A 65 31.50 -7.50 48.16
CA VAL A 65 31.55 -8.94 47.90
C VAL A 65 30.59 -9.32 46.77
N GLY A 66 31.03 -9.13 45.52
CA GLY A 66 30.48 -9.85 44.37
C GLY A 66 29.95 -9.02 43.20
N GLY A 67 30.00 -9.64 42.01
CA GLY A 67 28.90 -9.61 41.05
C GLY A 67 28.84 -8.53 39.97
N LYS A 68 29.83 -7.65 39.78
CA LYS A 68 29.79 -6.64 38.67
C LYS A 68 29.76 -7.25 37.25
N GLY A 69 29.74 -8.57 37.13
CA GLY A 69 29.71 -9.31 35.88
C GLY A 69 28.34 -9.42 35.20
N GLY A 70 27.24 -9.04 35.86
CA GLY A 70 25.88 -9.19 35.29
C GLY A 70 25.69 -8.45 33.97
N PHE A 71 26.20 -7.22 33.86
CA PHE A 71 26.15 -6.44 32.62
C PHE A 71 26.99 -7.09 31.52
N GLY A 72 28.21 -7.56 31.84
CA GLY A 72 29.07 -8.24 30.87
C GLY A 72 28.55 -9.61 30.43
N SER A 73 27.91 -10.38 31.32
CA SER A 73 27.25 -11.64 30.97
C SER A 73 26.01 -11.41 30.12
N MET A 74 25.23 -10.37 30.42
CA MET A 74 24.09 -9.95 29.60
C MET A 74 24.54 -9.53 28.20
N LEU A 75 25.62 -8.74 28.07
CA LEU A 75 26.18 -8.39 26.77
C LEU A 75 26.69 -9.63 26.01
N ARG A 76 27.29 -10.62 26.68
CA ARG A 76 27.69 -11.88 26.04
C ARG A 76 26.48 -12.72 25.58
N ALA A 77 25.42 -12.79 26.39
CA ALA A 77 24.20 -13.50 26.05
C ALA A 77 23.49 -12.85 24.85
N ILE A 78 23.35 -11.52 24.86
CA ILE A 78 22.76 -10.75 23.75
C ILE A 78 23.65 -10.88 22.50
N GLY A 79 24.97 -10.74 22.65
CA GLY A 79 25.91 -10.85 21.54
C GLY A 79 25.95 -12.23 20.89
N ALA A 80 25.63 -13.30 21.63
CA ALA A 80 25.49 -14.65 21.07
C ALA A 80 24.21 -14.83 20.24
N GLN A 81 23.16 -14.06 20.54
CA GLN A 81 21.87 -14.11 19.84
C GLN A 81 21.81 -13.16 18.63
N ILE A 82 22.63 -12.10 18.62
CA ILE A 82 22.71 -11.17 17.50
C ILE A 82 23.58 -11.78 16.40
N GLU A 83 22.94 -12.25 15.33
CA GLU A 83 23.63 -12.55 14.09
C GLU A 83 24.22 -11.27 13.47
N LYS A 84 25.34 -11.41 12.75
CA LYS A 84 25.97 -10.27 12.08
C LYS A 84 24.97 -9.63 11.11
N THR A 85 24.52 -8.43 11.43
CA THR A 85 23.64 -7.64 10.56
C THR A 85 24.32 -7.42 9.20
N THR A 86 23.63 -7.70 8.11
CA THR A 86 24.11 -7.45 6.74
C THR A 86 23.91 -6.00 6.29
N ASN A 87 23.24 -5.18 7.10
CA ASN A 87 23.01 -3.77 6.83
C ASN A 87 24.33 -2.98 6.92
N ARG A 88 24.77 -2.43 5.77
CA ARG A 88 25.98 -1.61 5.62
C ARG A 88 25.68 -0.11 5.51
N GLU A 89 24.45 0.33 5.75
CA GLU A 89 24.03 1.74 5.60
C GLU A 89 24.74 2.68 6.57
N ALA A 90 25.21 2.16 7.71
CA ALA A 90 25.99 2.91 8.69
C ALA A 90 27.44 3.15 8.25
N CYS A 91 27.94 2.39 7.27
CA CYS A 91 29.28 2.55 6.75
C CYS A 91 29.41 3.87 5.97
N ARG A 92 30.62 4.43 6.00
CA ARG A 92 30.98 5.64 5.25
C ARG A 92 31.73 5.26 3.97
N ASP A 93 31.56 6.08 2.94
CA ASP A 93 32.37 6.01 1.72
C ASP A 93 33.72 6.73 1.91
N LEU A 94 34.58 6.69 0.89
CA LEU A 94 35.87 7.40 0.89
C LEU A 94 35.71 8.94 0.89
N SER A 95 34.51 9.44 0.57
CA SER A 95 34.18 10.87 0.64
C SER A 95 33.73 11.29 2.06
N GLY A 96 33.53 10.34 2.97
CA GLY A 96 33.08 10.57 4.34
C GLY A 96 31.56 10.64 4.52
N ARG A 97 30.78 10.49 3.44
CA ARG A 97 29.31 10.40 3.47
C ARG A 97 28.85 9.01 3.88
N ARG A 98 27.69 8.90 4.52
CA ARG A 98 27.13 7.58 4.87
C ARG A 98 26.44 6.96 3.67
N LEU A 99 26.51 5.63 3.57
CA LEU A 99 25.81 4.86 2.53
C LEU A 99 24.29 5.05 2.57
N ARG A 100 23.74 5.32 3.76
CA ARG A 100 22.33 5.70 3.94
C ARG A 100 21.92 6.87 3.06
N ASP A 101 22.62 8.00 3.20
CA ASP A 101 22.29 9.25 2.51
C ASP A 101 22.37 9.07 0.98
N ILE A 102 23.37 8.34 0.52
CA ILE A 102 23.56 8.02 -0.91
C ILE A 102 22.40 7.17 -1.45
N ASN A 103 21.95 6.18 -0.69
CA ASN A 103 20.85 5.31 -1.11
C ASN A 103 19.52 6.08 -1.10
N GLU A 104 19.31 6.95 -0.12
CA GLU A 104 18.15 7.84 -0.06
C GLU A 104 18.11 8.80 -1.25
N GLU A 105 19.23 9.46 -1.59
CA GLU A 105 19.33 10.29 -2.79
C GLU A 105 19.00 9.51 -4.06
N LYS A 106 19.53 8.29 -4.21
CA LYS A 106 19.22 7.41 -5.36
C LYS A 106 17.75 7.05 -5.42
N ARG A 107 17.13 6.73 -4.28
CA ARG A 107 15.70 6.40 -4.19
C ARG A 107 14.84 7.60 -4.60
N VAL A 108 15.19 8.80 -4.14
CA VAL A 108 14.48 10.04 -4.51
C VAL A 108 14.63 10.33 -6.00
N ARG A 109 15.84 10.19 -6.58
CA ARG A 109 16.06 10.35 -8.02
C ARG A 109 15.23 9.36 -8.85
N ALA A 110 15.31 8.07 -8.53
CA ALA A 110 14.54 7.04 -9.22
C ALA A 110 13.03 7.27 -9.11
N TRP A 111 12.55 7.78 -7.97
CA TRP A 111 11.15 8.14 -7.80
C TRP A 111 10.74 9.32 -8.69
N LEU A 112 11.56 10.36 -8.78
CA LEU A 112 11.34 11.51 -9.68
C LEU A 112 11.37 11.11 -11.15
N ASP A 113 12.34 10.29 -11.56
CA ASP A 113 12.44 9.79 -12.93
C ASP A 113 11.17 8.99 -13.31
N LYS A 114 10.65 8.19 -12.37
CA LYS A 114 9.42 7.42 -12.56
C LYS A 114 8.14 8.29 -12.53
N GLN A 115 8.19 9.53 -12.04
CA GLN A 115 7.02 10.42 -12.09
C GLN A 115 6.63 10.78 -13.52
N GLY A 116 7.60 11.08 -14.39
CA GLY A 116 7.32 11.44 -15.78
C GLY A 116 6.64 10.31 -16.55
N GLU A 117 7.12 9.08 -16.37
CA GLU A 117 6.49 7.89 -16.96
C GLU A 117 5.07 7.66 -16.41
N ARG A 118 4.89 7.82 -15.09
CA ARG A 118 3.57 7.66 -14.45
C ARG A 118 2.57 8.72 -14.92
N GLU A 119 3.00 9.96 -15.08
CA GLU A 119 2.16 11.05 -15.58
C GLU A 119 1.77 10.79 -17.04
N ARG A 120 2.72 10.36 -17.87
CA ARG A 120 2.46 9.99 -19.27
C ARG A 120 1.48 8.83 -19.38
N GLU A 121 1.67 7.76 -18.61
CA GLU A 121 0.75 6.62 -18.59
C GLU A 121 -0.65 7.03 -18.09
N ALA A 122 -0.72 7.88 -17.06
CA ALA A 122 -1.98 8.42 -16.56
C ALA A 122 -2.69 9.29 -17.60
N GLU A 123 -1.96 10.13 -18.34
CA GLU A 123 -2.49 10.90 -19.46
C GLU A 123 -3.00 10.01 -20.60
N GLU A 124 -2.25 8.98 -20.98
CA GLU A 124 -2.67 8.03 -22.01
C GLU A 124 -3.92 7.26 -21.58
N ARG A 125 -3.99 6.83 -20.31
CA ARG A 125 -5.18 6.18 -19.76
C ARG A 125 -6.38 7.11 -19.74
N LYS A 126 -6.19 8.39 -19.38
CA LYS A 126 -7.24 9.42 -19.45
C LYS A 126 -7.71 9.64 -20.89
N LYS A 127 -6.79 9.78 -21.85
CA LYS A 127 -7.10 9.94 -23.28
C LYS A 127 -7.89 8.74 -23.81
N ARG A 128 -7.47 7.51 -23.51
CA ARG A 128 -8.20 6.28 -23.90
C ARG A 128 -9.60 6.21 -23.27
N LYS A 129 -9.77 6.60 -22.01
CA LYS A 129 -11.09 6.66 -21.36
C LYS A 129 -12.01 7.69 -22.05
N ILE A 130 -11.48 8.87 -22.34
CA ILE A 130 -12.23 9.93 -23.04
C ILE A 130 -12.63 9.47 -24.44
N GLU A 131 -11.71 8.87 -25.19
CA GLU A 131 -11.98 8.35 -26.53
C GLU A 131 -13.05 7.25 -26.52
N LYS A 132 -12.99 6.33 -25.55
CA LYS A 132 -14.02 5.30 -25.37
C LYS A 132 -15.39 5.88 -25.01
N LEU A 133 -15.43 6.94 -24.20
CA LEU A 133 -16.68 7.62 -23.83
C LEU A 133 -17.25 8.45 -24.99
N LEU A 134 -16.38 9.04 -25.82
CA LEU A 134 -16.78 9.83 -26.97
C LEU A 134 -17.22 8.97 -28.16
N ALA A 135 -16.70 7.74 -28.27
CA ALA A 135 -17.15 6.79 -29.26
C ALA A 135 -18.64 6.47 -29.04
N VAL A 136 -19.48 6.82 -30.01
CA VAL A 136 -20.90 6.48 -30.00
C VAL A 136 -21.03 4.96 -29.84
N PRO A 137 -21.87 4.46 -28.91
CA PRO A 137 -22.12 3.03 -28.77
C PRO A 137 -22.51 2.43 -30.11
N LYS A 138 -21.62 1.59 -30.68
CA LYS A 138 -21.93 0.80 -31.86
C LYS A 138 -22.82 -0.35 -31.42
N HIS A 139 -24.13 -0.12 -31.50
CA HIS A 139 -25.12 -1.16 -31.30
C HIS A 139 -25.25 -1.95 -32.61
N ASP A 140 -24.50 -3.05 -32.70
CA ASP A 140 -24.67 -4.01 -33.79
C ASP A 140 -25.85 -4.92 -33.43
N PHE A 141 -27.01 -4.71 -34.08
CA PHE A 141 -28.16 -5.59 -33.96
C PHE A 141 -27.90 -6.84 -34.81
N LYS A 142 -27.35 -7.88 -34.17
CA LYS A 142 -27.16 -9.22 -34.75
C LYS A 142 -28.04 -10.17 -33.94
N ASP A 143 -29.15 -10.55 -34.55
CA ASP A 143 -30.12 -11.47 -33.98
C ASP A 143 -30.35 -12.57 -35.02
N ASP A 144 -29.79 -13.75 -34.75
CA ASP A 144 -29.79 -14.88 -35.67
C ASP A 144 -31.23 -15.35 -35.95
N GLU A 145 -32.12 -15.30 -34.95
CA GLU A 145 -33.54 -15.66 -35.10
C GLU A 145 -34.26 -14.69 -36.05
N TYR A 146 -33.94 -13.40 -35.97
CA TYR A 146 -34.51 -12.39 -36.86
C TYR A 146 -33.99 -12.51 -38.30
N GLU A 147 -32.70 -12.83 -38.47
CA GLU A 147 -32.10 -13.06 -39.79
C GLU A 147 -32.69 -14.31 -40.46
N GLU A 148 -32.84 -15.41 -39.72
CA GLU A 148 -33.51 -16.62 -40.18
C GLU A 148 -34.99 -16.36 -40.49
N ALA A 149 -35.71 -15.64 -39.62
CA ALA A 149 -37.11 -15.27 -39.86
C ALA A 149 -37.28 -14.43 -41.13
N ARG A 150 -36.33 -13.52 -41.41
CA ARG A 150 -36.35 -12.70 -42.63
C ARG A 150 -36.06 -13.52 -43.90
N ALA A 151 -35.14 -14.48 -43.83
CA ALA A 151 -34.88 -15.41 -44.93
C ALA A 151 -36.13 -16.27 -45.21
N ASN A 152 -36.69 -16.87 -44.16
CA ASN A 152 -37.90 -17.69 -44.24
C ASN A 152 -39.12 -16.90 -44.72
N LEU A 153 -39.25 -15.61 -44.35
CA LEU A 153 -40.32 -14.75 -44.82
C LEU A 153 -40.22 -14.51 -46.34
N THR A 154 -39.00 -14.38 -46.85
CA THR A 154 -38.75 -14.16 -48.29
C THR A 154 -39.16 -15.40 -49.09
N GLU A 155 -38.82 -16.60 -48.59
CA GLU A 155 -39.24 -17.86 -49.20
C GLU A 155 -40.77 -18.03 -49.16
N LYS A 156 -41.40 -17.82 -48.01
CA LYS A 156 -42.87 -17.90 -47.86
C LYS A 156 -43.62 -16.95 -48.79
N VAL A 157 -43.10 -15.74 -49.03
CA VAL A 157 -43.72 -14.77 -49.95
C VAL A 157 -43.62 -15.26 -51.39
N ASN A 158 -42.49 -15.85 -51.79
CA ASN A 158 -42.33 -16.41 -53.13
C ASN A 158 -43.24 -17.62 -53.33
N ASP A 159 -43.31 -18.54 -52.36
CA ASP A 159 -44.18 -19.71 -52.41
C ASP A 159 -45.66 -19.31 -52.52
N ALA A 160 -46.11 -18.36 -51.69
CA ALA A 160 -47.49 -17.85 -51.75
C ALA A 160 -47.81 -17.16 -53.09
N PHE A 161 -46.82 -16.52 -53.72
CA PHE A 161 -46.97 -15.93 -55.05
C PHE A 161 -47.09 -17.00 -56.13
N GLU A 162 -46.28 -18.06 -56.07
CA GLU A 162 -46.39 -19.19 -56.99
C GLU A 162 -47.71 -19.95 -56.84
N GLU A 163 -48.15 -20.20 -55.61
CA GLU A 163 -49.46 -20.80 -55.33
C GLU A 163 -50.60 -19.89 -55.82
N GLY A 164 -50.47 -18.57 -55.63
CA GLY A 164 -51.42 -17.58 -56.16
C GLY A 164 -51.49 -17.59 -57.69
N LEU A 165 -50.37 -17.76 -58.38
CA LEU A 165 -50.33 -17.90 -59.84
C LEU A 165 -50.93 -19.23 -60.30
N LYS A 166 -50.58 -20.35 -59.67
CA LYS A 166 -51.14 -21.68 -59.97
C LYS A 166 -52.66 -21.71 -59.74
N ASN A 167 -53.13 -21.16 -58.62
CA ASN A 167 -54.56 -21.04 -58.34
C ASN A 167 -55.25 -20.06 -59.29
N ALA A 168 -54.60 -18.97 -59.71
CA ALA A 168 -55.17 -18.09 -60.74
C ALA A 168 -55.28 -18.80 -62.10
N GLU A 169 -54.30 -19.64 -62.46
CA GLU A 169 -54.35 -20.50 -63.64
C GLU A 169 -55.44 -21.57 -63.52
N GLU A 170 -55.58 -22.23 -62.36
CA GLU A 170 -56.63 -23.22 -62.12
C GLU A 170 -58.02 -22.58 -62.09
N ILE A 171 -58.20 -21.42 -61.46
CA ILE A 171 -59.43 -20.63 -61.52
C ILE A 171 -59.70 -20.17 -62.96
N SER A 172 -58.67 -19.88 -63.77
CA SER A 172 -58.86 -19.58 -65.19
C SER A 172 -59.28 -20.80 -66.02
N LYS A 173 -58.86 -22.02 -65.62
CA LYS A 173 -59.25 -23.30 -66.21
C LYS A 173 -60.63 -23.76 -65.73
N GLU A 174 -60.98 -23.58 -64.45
CA GLU A 174 -62.31 -23.85 -63.89
C GLU A 174 -63.34 -22.83 -64.38
N LYS A 175 -62.99 -21.55 -64.54
CA LYS A 175 -63.84 -20.57 -65.23
C LYS A 175 -64.02 -20.85 -66.73
N GLN A 176 -63.21 -21.74 -67.32
CA GLN A 176 -63.45 -22.28 -68.67
C GLN A 176 -64.29 -23.58 -68.66
N ALA A 177 -64.46 -24.23 -67.50
CA ALA A 177 -65.28 -25.44 -67.34
C ALA A 177 -66.66 -25.17 -66.70
N ALA A 178 -66.89 -23.97 -66.15
CA ALA A 178 -68.18 -23.49 -65.66
C ALA A 178 -68.58 -22.19 -66.37
N GLN A 179 -69.00 -22.29 -67.63
CA GLN A 179 -69.81 -21.30 -68.34
C GLN A 179 -70.90 -22.01 -69.17
N ASP A 180 -71.96 -22.44 -68.49
CA ASP A 180 -73.33 -22.21 -68.97
C ASP A 180 -73.91 -21.10 -68.06
N GLU A 181 -74.26 -20.00 -68.72
CA GLU A 181 -74.76 -18.66 -68.35
C GLU A 181 -75.84 -18.55 -67.24
N PRO A 182 -76.36 -17.35 -66.85
CA PRO A 182 -75.89 -15.96 -67.00
C PRO A 182 -76.05 -15.10 -65.72
N SER A 183 -75.68 -13.81 -65.84
CA SER A 183 -76.29 -12.65 -65.13
C SER A 183 -75.82 -12.43 -63.67
N THR A 184 -75.71 -11.22 -63.11
CA THR A 184 -76.25 -9.91 -63.46
C THR A 184 -75.51 -8.86 -62.63
N SER A 185 -75.34 -7.67 -63.19
CA SER A 185 -75.44 -6.35 -62.54
C SER A 185 -74.81 -6.12 -61.15
N GLY A 186 -73.94 -5.11 -61.07
CA GLY A 186 -73.73 -4.46 -59.77
C GLY A 186 -72.61 -3.44 -59.71
N GLY A 187 -72.60 -2.45 -60.59
CA GLY A 187 -71.82 -1.24 -60.30
C GLY A 187 -72.36 -0.57 -59.04
N THR A 188 -71.51 -0.15 -58.10
CA THR A 188 -71.86 0.94 -57.17
C THR A 188 -70.60 1.68 -56.73
N LYS A 189 -70.56 2.94 -57.17
CA LYS A 189 -69.70 4.03 -56.69
C LYS A 189 -69.94 4.32 -55.20
N ARG A 190 -69.04 5.17 -54.67
CA ARG A 190 -69.19 6.09 -53.51
C ARG A 190 -68.91 5.42 -52.16
N LYS A 191 -68.34 6.09 -51.16
CA LYS A 191 -67.89 7.48 -50.98
C LYS A 191 -67.24 7.53 -49.59
N SER A 192 -66.14 8.27 -49.46
CA SER A 192 -65.64 8.70 -48.16
C SER A 192 -66.68 9.59 -47.45
N PRO A 193 -66.71 9.58 -46.13
CA PRO A 193 -66.26 10.78 -45.45
C PRO A 193 -65.31 10.40 -44.29
N THR A 194 -64.13 11.02 -44.15
CA THR A 194 -63.93 12.36 -43.56
C THR A 194 -64.71 12.48 -42.23
N GLU A 195 -64.12 12.85 -41.11
CA GLU A 195 -62.96 13.69 -40.93
C GLU A 195 -62.71 13.83 -39.41
N ASP A 196 -61.56 14.45 -39.10
CA ASP A 196 -61.38 15.36 -37.97
C ASP A 196 -61.11 14.76 -36.58
N LYS A 197 -60.18 15.27 -35.77
CA LYS A 197 -59.26 16.43 -35.76
C LYS A 197 -58.41 16.21 -34.48
N ALA A 198 -57.25 16.78 -34.21
CA ALA A 198 -56.34 17.73 -34.83
C ALA A 198 -55.06 17.75 -33.95
N LYS A 199 -53.92 18.04 -34.58
CA LYS A 199 -52.92 19.11 -34.28
C LYS A 199 -52.66 19.48 -32.79
N ALA A 200 -51.46 19.80 -32.31
CA ALA A 200 -50.13 19.95 -32.89
C ALA A 200 -49.14 20.44 -31.79
N LYS A 201 -47.85 20.13 -31.98
CA LYS A 201 -46.65 20.97 -31.75
C LYS A 201 -46.19 21.40 -30.33
N LYS A 202 -45.03 20.81 -29.97
CA LYS A 202 -43.70 21.42 -29.71
C LYS A 202 -43.39 22.20 -28.38
N LYS A 203 -42.40 21.62 -27.66
CA LYS A 203 -41.07 22.16 -27.23
C LYS A 203 -40.80 22.38 -25.71
N LYS A 204 -39.71 21.71 -25.28
CA LYS A 204 -38.66 22.04 -24.26
C LYS A 204 -39.15 22.17 -22.79
N LYS A 205 -38.52 21.59 -21.76
CA LYS A 205 -37.10 21.48 -21.36
C LYS A 205 -36.95 20.15 -20.58
N GLY A 206 -35.89 19.35 -20.66
CA GLY A 206 -34.52 19.71 -20.29
C GLY A 206 -34.34 19.68 -18.77
N ALA A 207 -34.54 18.53 -18.12
CA ALA A 207 -34.20 18.29 -16.72
C ALA A 207 -33.15 17.17 -16.66
N LEU A 208 -31.90 17.58 -16.90
CA LEU A 208 -30.72 16.75 -16.72
C LEU A 208 -29.73 17.62 -15.95
N TRP A 209 -29.79 17.58 -14.62
CA TRP A 209 -28.68 17.99 -13.78
C TRP A 209 -28.46 16.85 -12.79
N ILE A 210 -27.57 15.96 -13.22
CA ILE A 210 -26.80 15.07 -12.36
C ILE A 210 -26.27 15.92 -11.20
N GLY A 211 -26.68 15.51 -10.00
CA GLY A 211 -26.22 16.09 -8.76
C GLY A 211 -24.71 15.93 -8.64
N ASP A 212 -24.12 17.00 -8.17
CA ASP A 212 -22.71 17.27 -7.91
C ASP A 212 -22.18 16.43 -6.72
N ASP A 213 -22.19 15.10 -6.84
CA ASP A 213 -21.67 14.18 -5.81
C ASP A 213 -20.74 13.10 -6.42
N ILE A 214 -19.88 13.51 -7.35
CA ILE A 214 -18.67 12.74 -7.69
C ILE A 214 -17.45 13.32 -6.96
N SER A 215 -17.57 13.42 -5.63
CA SER A 215 -16.44 13.55 -4.73
C SER A 215 -15.60 12.27 -4.83
N GLY A 216 -14.42 12.40 -5.42
CA GLY A 216 -13.49 11.32 -5.68
C GLY A 216 -13.17 10.47 -4.45
N SER A 217 -13.43 9.18 -4.57
CA SER A 217 -12.83 8.14 -3.75
C SER A 217 -12.25 7.09 -4.71
N ASP A 218 -11.11 7.43 -5.31
CA ASP A 218 -10.26 6.51 -6.06
C ASP A 218 -9.58 5.60 -5.03
N SER A 219 -10.29 4.55 -4.62
CA SER A 219 -9.75 3.48 -3.77
C SER A 219 -9.03 2.50 -4.69
N ASP A 220 -7.78 2.81 -5.03
CA ASP A 220 -6.86 1.89 -5.67
C ASP A 220 -6.58 0.72 -4.71
N THR A 221 -7.33 -0.38 -4.89
CA THR A 221 -6.99 -1.67 -4.27
C THR A 221 -5.89 -2.31 -5.12
N ASP A 222 -4.68 -2.23 -4.58
CA ASP A 222 -3.44 -2.82 -5.11
C ASP A 222 -3.50 -4.35 -4.96
N ASP A 223 -3.92 -5.04 -6.02
CA ASP A 223 -3.88 -6.51 -6.12
C ASP A 223 -2.49 -6.93 -6.59
N SER A 224 -1.59 -7.08 -5.62
CA SER A 224 -0.25 -7.61 -5.83
C SER A 224 -0.28 -9.15 -5.73
N GLU A 225 -0.27 -9.83 -6.88
CA GLU A 225 -0.01 -11.27 -6.93
C GLU A 225 1.44 -11.57 -6.49
N GLU A 226 1.61 -12.16 -5.31
CA GLU A 226 2.87 -12.78 -4.91
C GLU A 226 3.03 -14.16 -5.57
N GLU A 227 3.90 -14.25 -6.58
CA GLU A 227 4.50 -15.52 -7.01
C GLU A 227 5.33 -16.14 -5.88
N SER A 228 4.71 -17.05 -5.13
CA SER A 228 5.40 -17.90 -4.17
C SER A 228 6.24 -18.97 -4.88
N LYS A 229 7.55 -18.69 -5.03
CA LYS A 229 8.56 -19.68 -5.40
C LYS A 229 8.69 -20.76 -4.31
N LYS A 230 7.97 -21.88 -4.48
CA LYS A 230 8.21 -23.11 -3.70
C LYS A 230 9.58 -23.70 -4.07
N LYS A 231 10.58 -23.52 -3.20
CA LYS A 231 11.79 -24.34 -3.22
C LYS A 231 11.46 -25.75 -2.72
N ALA A 232 11.80 -26.73 -3.55
CA ALA A 232 11.72 -28.15 -3.22
C ALA A 232 12.62 -28.49 -2.03
N ILE A 233 12.02 -29.06 -0.98
CA ILE A 233 12.72 -29.84 0.03
C ILE A 233 12.83 -31.27 -0.54
N LYS A 234 14.05 -31.71 -0.80
CA LYS A 234 14.36 -33.11 -1.09
C LYS A 234 14.65 -33.76 0.25
N ASN A 235 13.84 -34.75 0.61
CA ASN A 235 14.18 -35.74 1.64
C ASN A 235 15.36 -36.60 1.16
#